data_AF-A0A7S1II68-F1
#
_entry.id   AF-A0A7S1II68-F1
#
_cell.length_a   1.000
_cell.length_b   1.000
_cell.length_c   1.000
_cell.angle_alpha   90.00
_cell.angle_beta   90.00
_cell.angle_gamma   90.00
#
_symmetry.space_group_name_H-M   'P 1'
#
loop_
_entity.id
_entity.type
_entity.pdbx_description
1 polymer ?
#
loop_
_entity_poly.entity_id
_entity_poly.type
_entity_poly.pdbx_seq_one_letter_code
_entity_poly.pdbx_strand_id
1 'polypeptide(L)'
;RGSASRDSEGGEPLSLPSDVENPLRELYWPRYPFVVEVAERTLLPILIRSRMEVGMLCTHPPWRAARIRRACRSLGVTLAQALSLRRHHIKMRHRGGPHRDRLGLQADIQAAATLFEEAVG
;
A
#
# COMPACT_ATOMS: atom_id res chain seq x y z
N ARG A 1 22.00 64.25 -13.66
CA ARG A 1 21.94 63.55 -14.96
C ARG A 1 23.02 62.48 -14.94
N GLY A 2 22.64 61.24 -14.64
CA GLY A 2 23.53 60.08 -14.62
C GLY A 2 22.73 58.92 -15.19
N SER A 3 23.30 58.32 -16.22
CA SER A 3 22.66 57.43 -17.18
C SER A 3 22.31 56.06 -16.61
N ALA A 4 21.27 55.48 -17.20
CA ALA A 4 20.83 54.11 -17.00
C ALA A 4 21.90 53.10 -17.45
N SER A 5 22.10 52.06 -16.64
CA SER A 5 22.65 50.77 -17.10
C SER A 5 21.63 49.69 -16.74
N ARG A 6 21.03 49.12 -17.79
CA ARG A 6 20.18 47.93 -17.72
C ARG A 6 21.10 46.73 -17.64
N ASP A 7 21.14 46.06 -16.49
CA ASP A 7 21.73 44.75 -16.39
C ASP A 7 20.74 43.70 -16.90
N SER A 8 21.25 42.90 -17.84
CA SER A 8 20.55 41.87 -18.58
C SER A 8 20.16 40.69 -17.69
N GLU A 9 18.86 40.42 -17.57
CA GLU A 9 18.36 39.16 -17.02
C GLU A 9 18.55 38.05 -18.08
N GLY A 10 19.67 37.34 -17.99
CA GLY A 10 19.92 36.10 -18.70
C GLY A 10 19.10 34.97 -18.07
N GLY A 11 17.85 34.82 -18.49
CA GLY A 11 17.03 33.66 -18.16
C GLY A 11 17.46 32.45 -18.99
N GLU A 12 18.28 31.57 -18.42
CA GLU A 12 18.50 30.23 -18.96
C GLU A 12 17.16 29.46 -18.98
N PRO A 13 16.75 28.87 -20.11
CA PRO A 13 15.60 27.98 -20.13
C PRO A 13 15.98 26.70 -19.38
N LEU A 14 15.40 26.52 -18.19
CA LEU A 14 15.46 25.28 -17.42
C LEU A 14 14.98 24.12 -18.29
N SER A 15 15.93 23.42 -18.87
CA SER A 15 15.69 22.20 -19.63
C SER A 15 15.27 21.13 -18.64
N LEU A 16 13.97 20.86 -18.60
CA LEU A 16 13.44 19.72 -17.85
C LEU A 16 14.07 18.45 -18.43
N PRO A 17 14.66 17.57 -17.60
CA PRO A 17 15.23 16.32 -18.07
C PRO A 17 14.15 15.52 -18.81
N SER A 18 14.41 15.28 -20.09
CA SER A 18 13.54 14.60 -21.04
C SER A 18 13.61 13.08 -20.87
N ASP A 19 13.41 12.60 -19.65
CA ASP A 19 13.27 11.18 -19.33
C ASP A 19 11.84 10.91 -18.85
N VAL A 20 10.86 11.18 -19.72
CA VAL A 20 9.52 10.58 -19.59
C VAL A 20 9.62 9.16 -20.16
N GLU A 21 10.39 8.31 -19.47
CA GLU A 21 10.42 6.88 -19.75
C GLU A 21 9.07 6.28 -19.37
N ASN A 22 8.24 6.10 -20.41
CA ASN A 22 7.17 5.12 -20.56
C ASN A 22 6.36 4.76 -19.29
N PRO A 23 5.17 5.36 -19.09
CA PRO A 23 4.35 5.20 -17.88
C PRO A 23 3.72 3.81 -17.71
N LEU A 24 4.00 2.84 -18.58
CA LEU A 24 3.61 1.45 -18.42
C LEU A 24 4.81 0.58 -18.02
N ARG A 25 5.52 0.96 -16.95
CA ARG A 25 6.26 -0.03 -16.16
C ARG A 25 5.23 -1.07 -15.71
N GLU A 26 5.16 -2.15 -16.46
CA GLU A 26 4.37 -3.33 -16.15
C GLU A 26 4.58 -3.62 -14.67
N LEU A 27 3.52 -3.44 -13.87
CA LEU A 27 3.57 -3.67 -12.44
C LEU A 27 3.81 -5.16 -12.23
N TYR A 28 5.08 -5.54 -12.15
CA TYR A 28 5.47 -6.91 -11.89
C TYR A 28 4.96 -7.28 -10.51
N TRP A 29 3.86 -8.04 -10.47
CA TRP A 29 3.33 -8.60 -9.24
C TRP A 29 4.02 -9.95 -9.01
N PRO A 30 4.95 -10.04 -8.04
CA PRO A 30 5.65 -11.29 -7.78
C PRO A 30 4.64 -12.39 -7.43
N ARG A 31 4.69 -13.49 -8.17
CA ARG A 31 3.92 -14.70 -7.86
C ARG A 31 4.62 -15.42 -6.73
N TYR A 32 4.08 -15.29 -5.52
CA TYR A 32 4.57 -16.04 -4.38
C TYR A 32 3.95 -17.44 -4.34
N PRO A 33 4.70 -18.47 -3.92
CA PRO A 33 4.12 -19.77 -3.65
C PRO A 33 3.07 -19.68 -2.55
N PHE A 34 2.14 -20.63 -2.51
CA PHE A 34 1.17 -20.73 -1.41
C PHE A 34 1.90 -20.95 -0.08
N VAL A 35 1.41 -20.31 0.98
CA VAL A 35 1.90 -20.57 2.34
C VAL A 35 1.35 -21.93 2.76
N VAL A 36 2.24 -22.87 3.07
CA VAL A 36 1.84 -24.20 3.56
C VAL A 36 1.13 -24.08 4.91
N GLU A 37 0.13 -24.93 5.15
CA GLU A 37 -0.72 -24.86 6.35
C GLU A 37 0.09 -24.89 7.67
N VAL A 38 1.16 -25.69 7.71
CA VAL A 38 2.06 -25.78 8.87
C VAL A 38 2.72 -24.43 9.16
N ALA A 39 3.17 -23.73 8.11
CA ALA A 39 3.78 -22.41 8.25
C ALA A 39 2.74 -21.38 8.69
N GLU A 40 1.53 -21.43 8.15
CA GLU A 40 0.42 -20.57 8.57
C GLU A 40 0.08 -20.75 10.05
N ARG A 41 -0.16 -21.99 10.51
CA ARG A 41 -0.47 -22.30 11.92
C ARG A 41 0.63 -21.84 12.87
N THR A 42 1.89 -21.91 12.44
CA THR A 42 3.05 -21.49 13.23
C THR A 42 3.23 -19.96 13.23
N LEU A 43 2.99 -19.28 12.11
CA LEU A 43 3.15 -17.84 11.96
C LEU A 43 2.02 -17.03 12.59
N LEU A 44 0.77 -17.50 12.52
CA LEU A 44 -0.40 -16.76 12.96
C LEU A 44 -0.32 -16.25 14.41
N PRO A 45 0.08 -17.06 15.41
CA PRO A 45 0.22 -16.60 16.80
C PRO A 45 1.32 -15.53 16.99
N ILE A 46 2.32 -15.50 16.10
CA ILE A 46 3.42 -14.53 16.14
C ILE A 46 2.98 -13.22 15.46
N LEU A 47 2.22 -13.35 14.36
CA LEU A 47 1.69 -12.24 13.60
C LEU A 47 0.57 -11.51 14.33
N ILE A 48 -0.23 -12.22 15.13
CA ILE A 48 -1.43 -11.69 15.80
C ILE A 48 -1.37 -12.06 17.29
N ARG A 49 -1.04 -11.08 18.13
CA ARG A 49 -0.83 -11.27 19.57
C ARG A 49 -2.14 -11.39 20.33
N SER A 50 -3.19 -10.72 19.86
CA SER A 50 -4.49 -10.66 20.51
C SER A 50 -5.62 -10.87 19.51
N ARG A 51 -6.76 -11.36 20.02
CA ARG A 51 -8.00 -11.46 19.23
C ARG A 51 -8.51 -10.09 18.78
N MET A 52 -8.19 -9.03 19.51
CA MET A 52 -8.61 -7.65 19.22
C MET A 52 -7.51 -6.82 18.56
N GLU A 53 -6.44 -7.45 18.08
CA GLU A 53 -5.35 -6.71 17.47
C GLU A 53 -5.77 -6.06 16.15
N VAL A 54 -5.72 -4.73 16.11
CA VAL A 54 -5.99 -3.88 14.94
C VAL A 54 -4.78 -3.00 14.63
N GLY A 55 -4.78 -2.38 13.45
CA GLY A 55 -3.76 -1.39 13.08
C GLY A 55 -2.53 -1.95 12.35
N MET A 56 -1.58 -1.05 12.12
CA MET A 56 -0.39 -1.28 11.31
C MET A 56 0.73 -1.93 12.13
N LEU A 57 1.46 -2.89 11.53
CA LEU A 57 2.56 -3.55 12.22
C LEU A 57 3.71 -2.57 12.60
N CYS A 58 3.83 -1.44 11.89
CA CYS A 58 4.86 -0.43 12.15
C CYS A 58 4.66 0.33 13.47
N THR A 59 3.44 0.38 14.02
CA THR A 59 3.18 1.02 15.32
C THR A 59 3.52 0.10 16.50
N HIS A 60 3.86 -1.16 16.22
CA HIS A 60 4.26 -2.11 17.24
C HIS A 60 5.72 -1.94 17.64
N PRO A 61 6.10 -2.42 18.84
CA PRO A 61 7.49 -2.37 19.27
C PRO A 61 8.47 -3.00 18.26
N PRO A 62 9.66 -2.41 18.05
CA PRO A 62 10.63 -2.89 17.04
C PRO A 62 11.03 -4.36 17.19
N TRP A 63 11.12 -4.86 18.43
CA TRP A 63 11.44 -6.26 18.71
C TRP A 63 10.44 -7.24 18.08
N ARG A 64 9.18 -6.81 17.87
CA ARG A 64 8.14 -7.64 17.27
C ARG A 64 8.38 -7.84 15.78
N ALA A 65 8.73 -6.77 15.06
CA ALA A 65 9.09 -6.86 13.65
C ALA A 65 10.31 -7.77 13.47
N ALA A 66 11.31 -7.68 14.35
CA ALA A 66 12.46 -8.57 14.34
C ALA A 66 12.08 -10.05 14.57
N ARG A 67 11.19 -10.32 15.53
CA ARG A 67 10.67 -11.68 15.80
C ARG A 67 9.91 -12.26 14.60
N ILE A 68 9.05 -11.47 13.97
CA ILE A 68 8.31 -11.87 12.76
C ILE A 68 9.28 -12.19 11.63
N ARG A 69 10.25 -11.30 11.36
CA ARG A 69 11.27 -11.55 10.32
C ARG A 69 12.07 -12.83 10.57
N ARG A 70 12.41 -13.12 11.84
CA ARG A 70 13.10 -14.38 12.20
C ARG A 70 12.22 -15.60 11.92
N ALA A 71 10.95 -15.57 12.30
CA ALA A 71 10.00 -16.66 12.03
C ALA A 71 9.74 -16.88 10.53
N CYS A 72 9.60 -15.79 9.77
CA CYS A 72 9.49 -15.83 8.31
C CYS A 72 10.67 -16.56 7.67
N ARG A 73 11.91 -16.22 8.07
CA ARG A 73 13.12 -16.89 7.56
C ARG A 73 13.17 -18.37 7.89
N SER A 74 12.82 -18.77 9.12
CA SER A 74 12.83 -20.20 9.50
C SER A 74 11.78 -21.04 8.77
N LEU A 75 10.69 -20.41 8.30
CA LEU A 75 9.58 -21.10 7.64
C LEU A 75 9.61 -20.96 6.11
N GLY A 76 10.61 -20.29 5.55
CA GLY A 76 10.69 -20.04 4.10
C GLY A 76 9.58 -19.13 3.57
N VAL A 77 8.98 -18.30 4.44
CA VAL A 77 7.88 -17.39 4.08
C VAL A 77 8.40 -15.98 3.96
N THR A 78 8.03 -15.27 2.90
CA THR A 78 8.38 -13.86 2.73
C THR A 78 7.61 -12.98 3.72
N LEU A 79 8.18 -11.82 4.06
CA LEU A 79 7.48 -10.86 4.92
C LEU A 79 6.15 -10.40 4.30
N ALA A 80 6.11 -10.24 2.97
CA ALA A 80 4.90 -9.86 2.24
C ALA A 80 3.79 -10.90 2.42
N GLN A 81 4.08 -12.19 2.24
CA GLN A 81 3.12 -13.28 2.48
C GLN A 81 2.63 -13.28 3.93
N ALA A 82 3.53 -13.11 4.91
CA ALA A 82 3.18 -13.08 6.31
C ALA A 82 2.26 -11.89 6.67
N LEU A 83 2.49 -10.71 6.08
CA LEU A 83 1.62 -9.54 6.24
C LEU A 83 0.25 -9.73 5.56
N SER A 84 0.22 -10.35 4.37
CA SER A 84 -1.01 -10.72 3.68
C SER A 84 -1.83 -11.71 4.51
N LEU A 85 -1.18 -12.71 5.10
CA LEU A 85 -1.80 -13.68 6.00
C LEU A 85 -2.42 -12.99 7.23
N ARG A 86 -1.68 -12.07 7.87
CA ARG A 86 -2.20 -11.27 8.99
C ARG A 86 -3.44 -10.48 8.58
N ARG A 87 -3.39 -9.78 7.44
CA ARG A 87 -4.52 -8.97 6.93
C ARG A 87 -5.73 -9.86 6.63
N HIS A 88 -5.51 -10.99 5.97
CA HIS A 88 -6.56 -11.95 5.66
C HIS A 88 -7.25 -12.45 6.94
N HIS A 89 -6.46 -12.85 7.94
CA HIS A 89 -7.00 -13.35 9.21
C HIS A 89 -7.77 -12.29 10.00
N ILE A 90 -7.25 -11.06 10.04
CA ILE A 90 -7.97 -9.91 10.64
C ILE A 90 -9.28 -9.69 9.88
N LYS A 91 -9.26 -9.66 8.55
CA LYS A 91 -10.47 -9.51 7.71
C LYS A 91 -11.50 -10.62 7.97
N MET A 92 -11.08 -11.88 8.01
CA MET A 92 -11.98 -13.02 8.27
C MET A 92 -12.61 -12.98 9.67
N ARG A 93 -11.91 -12.42 10.67
CA ARG A 93 -12.50 -12.17 12.00
C ARG A 93 -13.51 -11.04 11.99
N HIS A 94 -13.20 -9.94 11.28
CA HIS A 94 -14.12 -8.80 11.18
C HIS A 94 -15.32 -9.07 10.24
N ARG A 95 -15.27 -10.12 9.40
CA ARG A 95 -16.39 -10.60 8.57
C ARG A 95 -17.61 -11.09 9.35
N GLY A 96 -17.49 -11.33 10.66
CA GLY A 96 -18.63 -11.57 11.55
C GLY A 96 -19.33 -10.30 12.06
N GLY A 97 -18.77 -9.12 11.81
CA GLY A 97 -19.47 -7.84 11.96
C GLY A 97 -20.04 -7.39 10.62
N PRO A 98 -21.12 -6.58 10.59
CA PRO A 98 -21.69 -6.11 9.34
C PRO A 98 -20.58 -5.42 8.54
N HIS A 99 -20.18 -6.02 7.41
CA HIS A 99 -19.31 -5.39 6.46
C HIS A 99 -20.02 -4.14 5.95
N ARG A 100 -19.78 -3.03 6.64
CA ARG A 100 -19.78 -1.70 6.05
C ARG A 100 -18.55 -1.62 5.14
N ASP A 101 -18.54 -2.44 4.09
CA ASP A 101 -17.96 -2.00 2.83
C ASP A 101 -18.97 -1.01 2.22
N ARG A 102 -19.30 0.05 2.99
CA ARG A 102 -20.04 1.20 2.48
C ARG A 102 -19.02 1.96 1.66
N LEU A 103 -18.90 1.58 0.39
CA LEU A 103 -18.17 2.34 -0.64
C LEU A 103 -18.89 3.68 -0.94
N GLY A 104 -19.40 4.35 0.10
CA GLY A 104 -20.45 5.36 0.01
C GLY A 104 -21.86 4.76 0.19
N LEU A 105 -22.86 5.64 0.34
CA LEU A 105 -24.26 5.30 0.10
C LEU A 105 -24.43 4.96 -1.39
N GLN A 106 -25.47 4.19 -1.74
CA GLN A 106 -25.78 3.88 -3.15
C GLN A 106 -25.85 5.15 -4.03
N ALA A 107 -26.33 6.26 -3.44
CA ALA A 107 -26.36 7.57 -4.07
C ALA A 107 -24.96 8.11 -4.39
N ASP A 108 -23.96 7.90 -3.54
CA ASP A 108 -22.59 8.35 -3.76
C ASP A 108 -21.92 7.55 -4.90
N ILE A 109 -22.24 6.25 -4.99
CA ILE A 109 -21.77 5.37 -6.06
C ILE A 109 -22.37 5.81 -7.41
N GLN A 110 -23.67 6.12 -7.43
CA GLN A 110 -24.34 6.61 -8.63
C GLN A 110 -23.84 7.97 -9.07
N ALA A 111 -23.69 8.92 -8.13
CA ALA A 111 -23.15 10.24 -8.44
C ALA A 111 -21.72 10.17 -9.00
N ALA A 112 -20.87 9.31 -8.43
CA ALA A 112 -19.52 9.09 -8.94
C ALA A 112 -19.52 8.45 -10.34
N ALA A 113 -20.43 7.52 -10.61
CA ALA A 113 -20.57 6.90 -11.94
C ALA A 113 -21.03 7.92 -12.99
N THR A 114 -22.02 8.75 -12.66
CA THR A 114 -22.50 9.82 -13.57
C THR A 114 -21.40 10.84 -13.88
N LEU A 115 -20.65 11.30 -12.87
CA LEU A 115 -19.53 12.24 -13.08
C LEU A 115 -18.44 11.64 -13.97
N PHE A 116 -18.20 10.33 -13.89
CA PHE A 116 -17.24 9.67 -14.75
C PHE A 116 -17.73 9.61 -16.21
N GLU A 117 -18.99 9.26 -16.43
CA GLU A 117 -19.58 9.23 -17.77
C GLU A 117 -19.57 10.61 -18.43
N GLU A 118 -19.89 11.68 -17.69
CA GLU A 118 -19.83 13.06 -18.19
C GLU A 118 -18.41 13.54 -18.52
N ALA A 119 -17.39 13.02 -17.84
CA ALA A 119 -16.00 13.43 -18.07
C ALA A 119 -15.33 12.67 -19.23
N VAL A 120 -15.84 11.50 -19.59
CA VAL A 120 -15.23 10.59 -20.59
C VAL A 120 -16.02 10.56 -21.90
N GLY A 121 -17.30 10.93 -21.88
CA GLY A 121 -18.16 11.08 -23.08
C GLY A 121 -18.01 12.44 -23.75
#